data_AF-A0A2V5UJM5-F1
#
_entry.id   AF-A0A2V5UJM5-F1
#
_cell.length_a   1.000
_cell.length_b   1.000
_cell.length_c   1.000
_cell.angle_alpha   90.00
_cell.angle_beta   90.00
_cell.angle_gamma   90.00
#
_symmetry.space_group_name_H-M   'P 1'
#
loop_
_entity.id
_entity.type
_entity.pdbx_description
1 polymer ?
#
loop_
_entity_poly.entity_id
_entity_poly.type
_entity_poly.pdbx_seq_one_letter_code
_entity_poly.pdbx_strand_id
1 'polypeptide(L)'
;MKIKITAIVGMFLLWASFATAEQKITIRFGHFPNITHAQGVIAHALSRQGKGWFEERLGPNVEIQWFTYNAGPSAMEAIFAGSLDVTYVGPGPALNAHFKSNGEEIRVISGAANAGAALVVKADSPIKTPPDFRGTNPEFGQDQFNEVIGRVQVMF
;
A
#
# COMPACT_ATOMS: atom_id res chain seq x y z
N MET A 1 -61.95 -24.14 5.32
CA MET A 1 -61.22 -22.87 5.15
C MET A 1 -59.77 -22.85 5.68
N LYS A 2 -59.27 -23.86 6.41
CA LYS A 2 -57.92 -23.84 7.00
C LYS A 2 -56.76 -24.24 6.06
N ILE A 3 -57.06 -24.86 4.91
CA ILE A 3 -56.04 -25.41 3.98
C ILE A 3 -55.46 -24.33 3.03
N LYS A 4 -56.16 -23.21 2.83
CA LYS A 4 -55.71 -22.15 1.89
C LYS A 4 -54.65 -21.21 2.47
N ILE A 5 -54.55 -21.10 3.81
CA ILE A 5 -53.61 -20.18 4.47
C ILE A 5 -52.21 -20.79 4.57
N THR A 6 -52.10 -22.10 4.78
CA THR A 6 -50.82 -22.82 4.88
C THR A 6 -50.05 -22.82 3.55
N ALA A 7 -50.74 -22.88 2.42
CA ALA A 7 -50.13 -22.86 1.10
C ALA A 7 -49.50 -21.49 0.75
N ILE A 8 -50.08 -20.39 1.23
CA ILE A 8 -49.59 -19.02 0.95
C ILE A 8 -48.34 -18.71 1.78
N VAL A 9 -48.27 -19.18 3.03
CA VAL A 9 -47.08 -19.02 3.89
C VAL A 9 -45.91 -19.86 3.37
N GLY A 10 -46.17 -21.09 2.91
CA GLY A 10 -45.13 -21.93 2.29
C GLY A 10 -44.57 -21.34 0.98
N MET A 11 -45.42 -20.66 0.20
CA MET A 11 -45.00 -20.01 -1.05
C MET A 11 -44.24 -18.70 -0.83
N PHE A 12 -44.44 -18.01 0.29
CA PHE A 12 -43.64 -16.84 0.69
C PHE A 12 -42.25 -17.23 1.22
N LEU A 13 -42.15 -18.36 1.94
CA LEU A 13 -40.89 -18.90 2.45
C LEU A 13 -39.98 -19.48 1.35
N LEU A 14 -40.55 -19.88 0.21
CA LEU A 14 -39.79 -20.34 -0.96
C LEU A 14 -39.24 -19.19 -1.83
N TRP A 15 -39.69 -17.96 -1.63
CA TRP A 15 -39.21 -16.79 -2.39
C TRP A 15 -38.16 -15.95 -1.64
N ALA A 16 -38.00 -16.19 -0.33
CA ALA A 16 -37.10 -15.42 0.54
C ALA A 16 -35.62 -15.81 0.45
N SER A 17 -35.25 -16.86 -0.28
CA SER A 17 -33.92 -17.48 -0.19
C SER A 17 -33.17 -17.50 -1.51
N PHE A 18 -33.07 -16.35 -2.17
CA PHE A 18 -32.01 -16.06 -3.14
C PHE A 18 -31.49 -14.63 -2.96
N ALA A 19 -31.32 -14.18 -1.72
CA ALA A 19 -30.36 -13.11 -1.46
C ALA A 19 -28.97 -13.72 -1.65
N THR A 20 -28.39 -13.56 -2.84
CA THR A 20 -26.96 -13.76 -3.05
C THR A 20 -26.24 -12.93 -2.00
N ALA A 21 -25.58 -13.58 -1.04
CA ALA A 21 -24.68 -12.89 -0.12
C ALA A 21 -23.64 -12.18 -0.98
N GLU A 22 -23.71 -10.85 -1.01
CA GLU A 22 -22.79 -10.03 -1.77
C GLU A 22 -21.38 -10.29 -1.23
N GLN A 23 -20.50 -10.83 -2.07
CA GLN A 23 -19.15 -11.19 -1.63
C GLN A 23 -18.40 -9.89 -1.28
N LYS A 24 -18.15 -9.72 0.01
CA LYS A 24 -17.35 -8.62 0.52
C LYS A 24 -15.89 -8.83 0.13
N ILE A 25 -15.34 -7.90 -0.65
CA ILE A 25 -13.94 -7.91 -1.06
C ILE A 25 -13.13 -7.17 0.00
N THR A 26 -12.06 -7.77 0.50
CA THR A 26 -11.15 -7.09 1.44
C THR A 26 -9.86 -6.72 0.72
N ILE A 27 -9.44 -5.46 0.86
CA ILE A 27 -8.14 -4.96 0.38
C ILE A 27 -7.28 -4.62 1.59
N ARG A 28 -6.16 -5.31 1.73
CA ARG A 28 -5.17 -5.07 2.79
C ARG A 28 -4.17 -4.04 2.28
N PHE A 29 -4.26 -2.85 2.83
CA PHE A 29 -3.52 -1.67 2.37
C PHE A 29 -2.43 -1.29 3.36
N GLY A 30 -1.18 -1.28 2.88
CA GLY A 30 0.00 -0.87 3.62
C GLY A 30 0.35 0.60 3.40
N HIS A 31 0.72 1.30 4.46
CA HIS A 31 1.33 2.62 4.35
C HIS A 31 2.39 2.84 5.43
N PHE A 32 3.25 3.82 5.20
CA PHE A 32 4.38 4.11 6.06
C PHE A 32 4.05 5.40 6.81
N PRO A 33 4.23 5.46 8.14
CA PRO A 33 3.88 6.63 8.94
C PRO A 33 4.93 7.73 8.82
N ASN A 34 5.27 8.13 7.59
CA ASN A 34 6.25 9.16 7.26
C ASN A 34 5.68 10.19 6.28
N ILE A 35 6.33 11.35 6.16
CA ILE A 35 5.82 12.47 5.36
C ILE A 35 5.93 12.23 3.84
N THR A 36 6.92 11.46 3.40
CA THR A 36 7.12 11.11 1.99
C THR A 36 6.07 10.12 1.48
N HIS A 37 5.32 9.47 2.38
CA HIS A 37 4.19 8.60 2.08
C HIS A 37 2.84 9.19 2.57
N ALA A 38 2.73 10.52 2.63
CA ALA A 38 1.60 11.24 3.21
C ALA A 38 0.23 10.79 2.67
N GLN A 39 0.13 10.38 1.40
CA GLN A 39 -1.09 9.88 0.79
C GLN A 39 -1.73 8.72 1.58
N GLY A 40 -0.94 7.75 2.04
CA GLY A 40 -1.45 6.62 2.82
C GLY A 40 -1.84 7.03 4.24
N VAL A 41 -1.06 7.91 4.86
CA VAL A 41 -1.34 8.46 6.19
C VAL A 41 -2.65 9.25 6.20
N ILE A 42 -2.84 10.14 5.21
CA ILE A 42 -4.04 10.96 5.06
C ILE A 42 -5.24 10.08 4.76
N ALA A 43 -5.14 9.16 3.81
CA ALA A 43 -6.25 8.27 3.47
C ALA A 43 -6.70 7.44 4.67
N HIS A 44 -5.77 6.79 5.38
CA HIS A 44 -6.08 6.03 6.58
C HIS A 44 -6.68 6.92 7.69
N ALA A 45 -6.19 8.14 7.86
CA ALA A 45 -6.78 9.09 8.83
C ALA A 45 -8.21 9.48 8.46
N LEU A 46 -8.50 9.71 7.18
CA LEU A 46 -9.84 10.02 6.68
C LEU A 46 -10.79 8.83 6.84
N SER A 47 -10.34 7.61 6.55
CA SER A 47 -11.12 6.38 6.77
C SER A 47 -11.54 6.24 8.24
N ARG A 48 -10.63 6.47 9.18
CA ARG A 48 -10.94 6.43 10.63
C ARG A 48 -11.95 7.50 11.07
N GLN A 49 -12.09 8.58 10.31
CA GLN A 49 -13.08 9.64 10.55
C GLN A 49 -14.41 9.39 9.84
N GLY A 50 -14.57 8.26 9.13
CA GLY A 50 -15.75 7.99 8.31
C GLY A 50 -15.83 8.85 7.04
N LYS A 51 -14.71 9.42 6.59
CA LYS A 51 -14.58 10.25 5.39
C LYS A 51 -13.63 9.62 4.35
N GLY A 52 -13.63 8.28 4.31
CA GLY A 52 -12.66 7.49 3.56
C GLY A 52 -12.75 7.71 2.05
N TRP A 53 -11.65 8.14 1.44
CA TRP A 53 -11.64 8.53 0.02
C TRP A 53 -11.79 7.33 -0.92
N PHE A 54 -11.16 6.20 -0.55
CA PHE A 54 -11.17 4.96 -1.31
C PHE A 54 -12.48 4.20 -1.12
N GLU A 55 -12.99 4.12 0.11
CA GLU A 55 -14.23 3.44 0.46
C GLU A 55 -15.42 4.02 -0.31
N GLU A 56 -15.49 5.35 -0.43
CA GLU A 56 -16.50 6.04 -1.26
C GLU A 56 -16.45 5.66 -2.75
N ARG A 57 -15.27 5.33 -3.28
CA ARG A 57 -15.04 5.05 -4.72
C ARG A 57 -15.11 3.59 -5.08
N LEU A 58 -14.69 2.73 -4.16
CA LEU A 58 -14.68 1.27 -4.35
C LEU A 58 -16.05 0.66 -4.08
N GLY A 59 -16.92 1.38 -3.34
CA GLY A 59 -18.29 1.00 -3.10
C GLY A 59 -18.48 0.15 -1.85
N PRO A 60 -19.75 -0.11 -1.45
CA PRO A 60 -20.09 -0.68 -0.15
C PRO A 60 -19.61 -2.13 0.05
N ASN A 61 -19.25 -2.82 -1.02
CA ASN A 61 -18.81 -4.22 -0.99
C ASN A 61 -17.31 -4.38 -0.77
N VAL A 62 -16.56 -3.28 -0.69
CA VAL A 62 -15.12 -3.30 -0.49
C VAL A 62 -14.79 -2.80 0.91
N GLU A 63 -14.08 -3.61 1.67
CA GLU A 63 -13.49 -3.22 2.95
C GLU A 63 -11.99 -2.99 2.77
N ILE A 64 -11.50 -1.88 3.30
CA ILE A 64 -10.07 -1.60 3.35
C ILE A 64 -9.57 -1.86 4.76
N GLN A 65 -8.59 -2.76 4.87
CA GLN A 65 -7.87 -3.04 6.10
C GLN A 65 -6.52 -2.36 6.06
N TRP A 66 -6.29 -1.42 6.96
CA TRP A 66 -5.10 -0.60 6.98
C TRP A 66 -4.00 -1.21 7.86
N PHE A 67 -2.78 -1.30 7.31
CA PHE A 67 -1.60 -1.78 8.00
C PHE A 67 -0.47 -0.74 7.91
N THR A 68 0.28 -0.59 8.99
CA THR A 68 1.44 0.30 9.04
C THR A 68 2.73 -0.50 8.95
N TYR A 69 3.65 -0.05 8.10
CA TYR A 69 4.99 -0.61 7.96
C TYR A 69 6.04 0.47 8.18
N ASN A 70 7.24 0.06 8.61
CA ASN A 70 8.35 0.98 8.87
C ASN A 70 9.46 0.91 7.81
N ALA A 71 9.39 -0.04 6.87
CA ALA A 71 10.42 -0.23 5.85
C ALA A 71 9.89 -0.97 4.62
N GLY A 72 10.46 -0.64 3.45
CA GLY A 72 10.18 -1.27 2.16
C GLY A 72 10.22 -2.80 2.17
N PRO A 73 11.32 -3.42 2.62
CA PRO A 73 11.46 -4.87 2.65
C PRO A 73 10.33 -5.56 3.42
N SER A 74 9.96 -5.03 4.59
CA SER A 74 8.90 -5.61 5.43
C SER A 74 7.52 -5.61 4.74
N ALA A 75 7.22 -4.56 3.97
CA ALA A 75 5.97 -4.51 3.20
C ALA A 75 6.00 -5.50 2.03
N MET A 76 7.15 -5.68 1.37
CA MET A 76 7.30 -6.67 0.28
C MET A 76 7.19 -8.11 0.81
N GLU A 77 7.78 -8.40 1.97
CA GLU A 77 7.62 -9.70 2.64
C GLU A 77 6.16 -9.99 2.97
N ALA A 78 5.39 -8.98 3.39
CA ALA A 78 3.96 -9.13 3.64
C ALA A 78 3.15 -9.40 2.35
N ILE A 79 3.52 -8.78 1.22
CA ILE A 79 2.93 -9.12 -0.09
C ILE A 79 3.23 -10.58 -0.44
N PHE A 80 4.49 -11.02 -0.31
CA PHE A 80 4.86 -12.42 -0.57
C PHE A 80 4.19 -13.42 0.35
N ALA A 81 3.96 -13.04 1.61
CA ALA A 81 3.21 -13.85 2.57
C ALA A 81 1.69 -13.87 2.27
N GLY A 82 1.25 -13.09 1.28
CA GLY A 82 -0.15 -12.91 0.96
C GLY A 82 -0.93 -12.30 2.12
N SER A 83 -0.30 -11.46 2.95
CA SER A 83 -0.92 -10.72 4.06
C SER A 83 -1.09 -9.22 3.77
N LEU A 84 -0.59 -8.75 2.63
CA LEU A 84 -0.73 -7.40 2.12
C LEU A 84 -1.05 -7.44 0.62
N ASP A 85 -1.96 -6.59 0.15
CA ASP A 85 -2.36 -6.56 -1.26
C ASP A 85 -1.77 -5.36 -2.00
N VAL A 86 -1.76 -4.19 -1.36
CA VAL A 86 -1.32 -2.92 -1.95
C VAL A 86 -0.53 -2.12 -0.93
N THR A 87 0.54 -1.45 -1.35
CA THR A 87 1.27 -0.49 -0.51
C THR A 87 1.91 0.60 -1.36
N TYR A 88 2.17 1.74 -0.73
CA TYR A 88 3.13 2.71 -1.25
C TYR A 88 4.54 2.29 -0.85
N VAL A 89 5.45 2.21 -1.81
CA VAL A 89 6.85 1.84 -1.56
C VAL A 89 7.77 2.51 -2.59
N GLY A 90 9.01 2.76 -2.20
CA GLY A 90 10.04 3.27 -3.12
C GLY A 90 10.46 2.24 -4.19
N PRO A 91 11.16 2.70 -5.24
CA PRO A 91 11.51 1.87 -6.39
C PRO A 91 12.48 0.73 -6.05
N GLY A 92 13.42 0.93 -5.12
CA GLY A 92 14.40 -0.08 -4.73
C GLY A 92 13.76 -1.38 -4.21
N PRO A 93 12.96 -1.34 -3.13
CA PRO A 93 12.24 -2.51 -2.64
C PRO A 93 11.30 -3.13 -3.69
N ALA A 94 10.58 -2.31 -4.47
CA ALA A 94 9.66 -2.80 -5.50
C ALA A 94 10.41 -3.57 -6.61
N LEU A 95 11.52 -3.03 -7.12
CA LEU A 95 12.34 -3.68 -8.14
C LEU A 95 12.98 -4.96 -7.62
N ASN A 96 13.55 -4.92 -6.40
CA ASN A 96 14.15 -6.11 -5.79
C ASN A 96 13.11 -7.23 -5.61
N ALA A 97 11.92 -6.91 -5.13
CA ALA A 97 10.84 -7.87 -4.98
C ALA A 97 10.33 -8.37 -6.35
N HIS A 98 10.18 -7.48 -7.33
CA HIS A 98 9.81 -7.85 -8.69
C HIS A 98 10.82 -8.84 -9.30
N PHE A 99 12.13 -8.58 -9.20
CA PHE A 99 13.14 -9.52 -9.67
C PHE A 99 13.10 -10.84 -8.91
N LYS A 100 12.94 -10.79 -7.58
CA LYS A 100 12.85 -12.00 -6.74
C LYS A 100 11.68 -12.90 -7.13
N SER A 101 10.58 -12.32 -7.60
CA SER A 101 9.39 -13.05 -8.03
C SER A 101 9.33 -13.31 -9.53
N ASN A 102 10.39 -13.03 -10.30
CA ASN A 102 10.35 -13.01 -11.78
C ASN A 102 9.17 -12.20 -12.35
N GLY A 103 8.79 -11.15 -11.62
CA GLY A 103 7.66 -10.30 -11.93
C GLY A 103 6.29 -10.93 -11.71
N GLU A 104 6.12 -12.08 -11.07
CA GLU A 104 4.79 -12.68 -10.88
C GLU A 104 3.95 -11.94 -9.82
N GLU A 105 4.57 -11.56 -8.70
CA GLU A 105 3.87 -11.00 -7.53
C GLU A 105 3.78 -9.47 -7.54
N ILE A 106 4.83 -8.78 -8.02
CA ILE A 106 4.93 -7.32 -7.88
C ILE A 106 4.56 -6.61 -9.19
N ARG A 107 3.53 -5.75 -9.12
CA ARG A 107 3.09 -4.85 -10.19
C ARG A 107 3.11 -3.41 -9.69
N VAL A 108 3.69 -2.50 -10.49
CA VAL A 108 3.56 -1.06 -10.25
C VAL A 108 2.29 -0.57 -10.94
N ILE A 109 1.36 -0.01 -10.16
CA ILE A 109 0.06 0.45 -10.65
C ILE A 109 0.13 1.92 -11.09
N SER A 110 0.76 2.76 -10.28
CA SER A 110 0.87 4.20 -10.51
C SER A 110 1.96 4.81 -9.63
N GLY A 111 2.52 5.93 -10.07
CA GLY A 111 3.38 6.76 -9.25
C GLY A 111 2.57 7.57 -8.24
N ALA A 112 3.07 7.68 -7.01
CA ALA A 112 2.34 8.31 -5.91
C ALA A 112 3.03 9.56 -5.35
N ALA A 113 4.35 9.66 -5.50
CA ALA A 113 5.15 10.77 -5.03
C ALA A 113 6.33 11.00 -5.98
N ASN A 114 6.83 12.23 -6.02
CA ASN A 114 8.05 12.58 -6.74
C ASN A 114 8.97 13.37 -5.80
N ALA A 115 10.26 13.03 -5.80
CA ALA A 115 11.27 13.52 -4.86
C ALA A 115 11.00 13.09 -3.40
N GLY A 116 11.56 13.83 -2.43
CA GLY A 116 11.42 13.55 -1.00
C GLY A 116 12.64 12.88 -0.35
N ALA A 117 13.64 12.48 -1.14
CA ALA A 117 14.95 12.07 -0.65
C ALA A 117 15.90 13.26 -0.61
N ALA A 118 16.67 13.37 0.47
CA ALA A 118 17.71 14.38 0.60
C ALA A 118 18.93 13.79 1.29
N LEU A 119 20.11 14.18 0.81
CA LEU A 119 21.37 13.87 1.48
C LEU A 119 21.66 14.95 2.53
N VAL A 120 21.62 14.55 3.80
CA VAL A 120 21.90 15.45 4.91
C VAL A 120 23.34 15.25 5.35
N VAL A 121 24.13 16.33 5.30
CA VAL A 121 25.46 16.39 5.90
C VAL A 121 25.43 17.33 7.09
N LYS A 122 26.24 17.07 8.12
CA LYS A 122 26.41 18.02 9.21
C LYS A 122 26.92 19.36 8.65
N ALA A 123 26.48 20.47 9.25
CA ALA A 123 26.88 21.81 8.79
C ALA A 123 28.41 22.01 8.76
N ASP A 124 29.09 21.47 9.77
CA ASP A 124 30.56 21.47 9.94
C ASP A 124 31.28 20.34 9.20
N SER A 125 30.55 19.51 8.42
CA SER A 125 31.15 18.40 7.66
C SER A 125 32.15 18.90 6.61
N PRO A 126 33.29 18.21 6.41
CA PRO A 126 34.21 18.49 5.31
C PRO A 126 33.62 18.14 3.93
N ILE A 127 32.50 17.43 3.89
CA ILE A 127 31.81 17.05 2.65
C ILE A 127 31.04 18.26 2.12
N LYS A 128 31.55 18.88 1.04
CA LYS A 128 30.94 20.06 0.40
C LYS A 128 30.58 19.81 -1.07
N THR A 129 31.22 18.83 -1.69
CA THR A 129 31.08 18.49 -3.10
C THR A 129 31.00 16.98 -3.30
N PRO A 130 30.46 16.47 -4.43
CA PRO A 130 30.36 15.03 -4.68
C PRO A 130 31.68 14.24 -4.56
N PRO A 131 32.86 14.75 -4.98
CA PRO A 131 34.13 14.06 -4.78
C PRO A 131 34.51 13.79 -3.32
N ASP A 132 34.01 14.59 -2.37
CA ASP A 132 34.35 14.48 -0.95
C ASP A 132 33.76 13.22 -0.30
N PHE A 133 32.82 12.55 -0.97
CA PHE A 133 32.26 11.27 -0.52
C PHE A 133 33.20 10.08 -0.77
N ARG A 134 34.29 10.25 -1.52
CA ARG A 134 35.23 9.15 -1.80
C ARG A 134 35.84 8.63 -0.50
N GLY A 135 35.68 7.34 -0.25
CA GLY A 135 36.18 6.68 0.97
C GLY A 135 35.33 6.95 2.22
N THR A 136 34.20 7.65 2.09
CA THR A 136 33.21 7.80 3.18
C THR A 136 32.24 6.61 3.17
N ASN A 137 31.60 6.36 4.32
CA ASN A 137 30.57 5.33 4.47
C ASN A 137 29.26 5.98 4.93
N PRO A 138 28.47 6.58 4.02
CA PRO A 138 27.21 7.21 4.38
C PRO A 138 26.20 6.17 4.89
N GLU A 139 25.47 6.53 5.95
CA GLU A 139 24.34 5.72 6.42
C GLU A 139 23.10 6.01 5.56
N PHE A 140 22.40 4.95 5.18
CA PHE A 140 21.15 5.04 4.45
C PHE A 140 19.96 4.90 5.41
N GLY A 141 18.95 5.76 5.27
CA GLY A 141 17.72 5.62 6.03
C GLY A 141 16.97 4.33 5.68
N GLN A 142 16.22 3.78 6.64
CA GLN A 142 15.47 2.51 6.53
C GLN A 142 14.53 2.42 5.30
N ASP A 143 14.10 3.56 4.75
CA ASP A 143 13.19 3.66 3.60
C ASP A 143 13.89 3.92 2.25
N GLN A 144 15.23 4.06 2.25
CA GLN A 144 16.00 4.59 1.12
C GLN A 144 17.19 3.69 0.82
N PHE A 145 16.96 2.47 0.32
CA PHE A 145 18.08 1.64 -0.16
C PHE A 145 18.37 1.86 -1.65
N ASN A 146 19.62 2.29 -1.87
CA ASN A 146 20.45 2.41 -3.08
C ASN A 146 20.09 3.45 -4.16
N GLU A 147 20.78 4.59 -4.11
CA GLU A 147 21.22 5.25 -5.34
C GLU A 147 22.68 5.67 -5.21
N VAL A 148 23.55 5.00 -5.98
CA VAL A 148 24.97 5.35 -6.12
C VAL A 148 25.07 6.62 -6.95
N ILE A 149 25.90 7.55 -6.48
CA ILE A 149 26.33 8.76 -7.20
C ILE A 149 26.82 8.37 -8.59
N GLY A 150 26.02 8.65 -9.62
CA GLY A 150 26.42 8.52 -11.02
C GLY A 150 25.30 8.06 -11.93
N ARG A 151 24.71 9.03 -12.64
CA ARG A 151 23.63 8.94 -13.64
C ARG A 151 22.22 8.94 -13.03
N VAL A 152 21.61 10.11 -13.16
CA VAL A 152 20.19 10.40 -13.01
C VAL A 152 19.32 9.23 -13.47
N GLN A 153 18.52 8.67 -12.57
CA GLN A 153 17.40 7.81 -12.93
C GLN A 153 16.17 8.22 -12.11
N VAL A 154 15.43 9.21 -12.61
CA VAL A 154 14.07 9.52 -12.14
C VAL A 154 13.17 8.36 -12.51
N MET A 155 12.46 7.77 -11.54
CA MET A 155 11.29 6.93 -11.81
C MET A 155 10.24 7.09 -10.69
N PHE A 156 9.00 7.34 -11.13
CA PHE A 156 7.80 7.72 -10.38
C PHE A 156 7.10 6.55 -9.68
#